data_AF-A0A967W058-F1
#
_entry.id   AF-A0A967W058-F1
#
_cell.length_a   1.000
_cell.length_b   1.000
_cell.length_c   1.000
_cell.angle_alpha   90.00
_cell.angle_beta   90.00
_cell.angle_gamma   90.00
#
_symmetry.space_group_name_H-M   'P 1'
#
loop_
_entity.id
_entity.type
_entity.pdbx_description
1 polymer ?
#
loop_
_entity_poly.entity_id
_entity_poly.type
_entity_poly.pdbx_seq_one_letter_code
_entity_poly.pdbx_strand_id
1 'polypeptide(L)'
;IAIWRGGTPVGMAVQEILAYCDVEADHIAIRTSSYTGVDERGAVAVHGLNYIIKKICHDDRVLIVDDVFDTGNTIKAVIDEIKVRARGNT
;
A
#
# COMPACT_ATOMS: atom_id res chain seq x y z
N ILE A 1 -2.31 4.42 1.53
CA ILE A 1 -1.72 3.12 1.92
C ILE A 1 -0.27 3.34 2.29
N ALA A 2 0.07 3.25 3.57
CA ALA A 2 1.44 3.31 4.04
C ALA A 2 2.08 1.92 4.09
N ILE A 3 3.32 1.79 3.64
CA ILE A 3 4.07 0.54 3.73
C ILE A 3 4.69 0.42 5.13
N TRP A 4 4.28 -0.61 5.89
CA TRP A 4 4.90 -0.93 7.17
C TRP A 4 6.21 -1.70 6.92
N ARG A 5 7.33 -1.34 7.57
CA ARG A 5 7.42 -0.47 8.77
C ARG A 5 7.72 0.98 8.52
N GLY A 6 8.75 1.26 7.72
CA GLY A 6 9.33 2.59 7.58
C GLY A 6 8.39 3.63 6.98
N GLY A 7 7.60 3.26 5.96
CA GLY A 7 6.60 4.13 5.36
C GLY A 7 5.43 4.52 6.27
N THR A 8 5.23 3.86 7.43
CA THR A 8 4.09 4.17 8.32
C THR A 8 4.18 5.56 8.97
N PRO A 9 5.28 5.96 9.63
CA PRO A 9 5.46 7.34 10.10
C PRO A 9 5.30 8.40 9.00
N VAL A 10 5.82 8.13 7.79
CA VAL A 10 5.69 9.07 6.65
C VAL A 10 4.24 9.17 6.21
N GLY A 11 3.53 8.04 6.08
CA GLY A 11 2.11 8.00 5.76
C GLY A 11 1.25 8.72 6.79
N MET A 12 1.57 8.61 8.09
CA MET A 12 0.90 9.38 9.15
C MET A 12 1.10 10.89 8.95
N ALA A 13 2.33 11.35 8.69
CA ALA A 13 2.57 12.77 8.44
C ALA A 13 1.80 13.28 7.21
N VAL A 14 1.77 12.49 6.12
CA VAL A 14 0.98 12.82 4.93
C VAL A 14 -0.51 12.87 5.24
N GLN A 15 -1.03 11.93 6.04
CA GLN A 15 -2.42 11.93 6.48
C GLN A 15 -2.78 13.21 7.24
N GLU A 16 -1.95 13.63 8.21
CA GLU A 16 -2.17 14.86 8.97
C GLU A 16 -2.15 16.12 8.07
N ILE A 17 -1.25 16.15 7.08
CA ILE A 17 -1.20 17.26 6.11
C ILE A 17 -2.45 17.28 5.22
N LEU A 18 -2.92 16.13 4.74
CA LEU A 18 -4.14 16.04 3.95
C LEU A 18 -5.35 16.52 4.77
N ALA A 19 -5.47 16.08 6.02
CA ALA A 19 -6.53 16.52 6.92
C ALA A 19 -6.47 18.03 7.20
N TYR A 20 -5.27 18.59 7.40
CA TYR A 20 -5.08 20.03 7.55
C TYR A 20 -5.52 20.83 6.30
N CYS A 21 -5.40 20.24 5.13
CA CYS A 21 -5.82 20.82 3.86
C CYS A 21 -7.27 20.50 3.47
N ASP A 22 -8.10 20.02 4.41
CA ASP A 22 -9.49 19.60 4.18
C ASP A 22 -9.65 18.49 3.11
N VAL A 23 -8.61 17.66 2.94
CA VAL A 23 -8.65 16.48 2.05
C VAL A 23 -8.88 15.23 2.90
N GLU A 24 -10.10 14.70 2.84
CA GLU A 24 -10.42 13.42 3.47
C GLU A 24 -9.77 12.25 2.73
N ALA A 25 -9.10 11.36 3.46
CA ALA A 25 -8.48 10.15 2.92
C ALA A 25 -8.61 8.99 3.92
N ASP A 26 -9.09 7.83 3.45
CA ASP A 26 -9.11 6.59 4.23
C ASP A 26 -7.69 5.99 4.26
N HIS A 27 -7.02 6.11 5.41
CA HIS A 27 -5.62 5.74 5.56
C HIS A 27 -5.45 4.38 6.25
N ILE A 28 -4.62 3.53 5.66
CA ILE A 28 -4.21 2.24 6.24
C ILE A 28 -2.71 2.01 6.11
N ALA A 29 -2.16 1.23 7.03
CA ALA A 29 -0.83 0.64 6.91
C ALA A 29 -0.93 -0.84 6.52
N ILE A 30 -0.08 -1.30 5.61
CA ILE A 30 0.00 -2.70 5.18
C ILE A 30 1.39 -3.27 5.43
N ARG A 31 1.51 -4.57 5.72
CA ARG A 31 2.83 -5.21 5.86
C ARG A 31 3.24 -5.82 4.53
N THR A 32 4.48 -5.61 4.13
CA THR A 32 5.10 -6.40 3.07
C THR A 32 6.18 -7.31 3.65
N SER A 33 6.36 -8.47 3.06
CA SER A 33 7.44 -9.39 3.42
C SER A 33 8.03 -10.00 2.16
N SER A 34 9.34 -9.97 2.00
CA SER A 34 10.04 -10.70 0.95
C SER A 34 10.18 -12.16 1.36
N TYR A 35 9.69 -13.09 0.54
CA TYR A 35 10.13 -14.47 0.64
C TYR A 35 11.54 -14.55 0.06
N THR A 36 12.55 -14.92 0.85
CA THR A 36 13.91 -15.14 0.36
C THR A 36 14.24 -16.62 0.49
N GLY A 37 14.35 -17.33 -0.64
CA GLY A 37 15.26 -18.46 -0.73
C GLY A 37 16.70 -17.92 -0.82
N VAL A 38 17.69 -18.71 -0.38
CA VAL A 38 19.08 -18.25 -0.14
C VAL A 38 19.79 -17.64 -1.38
N ASP A 39 19.25 -17.77 -2.60
CA ASP A 39 19.87 -17.21 -3.81
C ASP A 39 18.88 -16.54 -4.79
N GLU A 40 17.62 -16.30 -4.40
CA GLU A 40 16.63 -15.71 -5.30
C GLU A 40 15.99 -14.44 -4.71
N ARG A 41 15.90 -13.39 -5.54
CA ARG A 41 15.00 -12.23 -5.30
C ARG A 41 13.57 -12.75 -5.28
N GLY A 42 13.08 -13.21 -4.14
CA GLY A 42 11.80 -13.89 -4.08
C GLY A 42 10.61 -12.94 -3.98
N ALA A 43 9.43 -13.53 -4.15
CA ALA A 43 8.17 -12.82 -4.25
C ALA A 43 7.87 -11.99 -3.00
N VAL A 44 7.29 -10.81 -3.20
CA VAL A 44 6.80 -9.95 -2.11
C VAL A 44 5.38 -10.39 -1.76
N ALA A 45 5.17 -10.75 -0.50
CA ALA A 45 3.84 -10.99 0.06
C ALA A 45 3.27 -9.70 0.63
N VAL A 46 1.99 -9.44 0.37
CA VAL A 46 1.26 -8.27 0.88
C VAL A 46 0.23 -8.73 1.91
N HIS A 47 0.29 -8.17 3.12
CA HIS A 47 -0.62 -8.49 4.23
C HIS A 47 -1.42 -7.25 4.65
N GLY A 48 -2.66 -7.45 5.09
CA GLY A 48 -3.52 -6.37 5.59
C GLY A 48 -4.29 -5.61 4.50
N LEU A 49 -4.19 -6.02 3.24
CA LEU A 49 -4.89 -5.36 2.13
C LEU A 49 -6.42 -5.58 2.14
N ASN A 50 -6.93 -6.55 2.91
CA ASN A 50 -8.35 -6.93 2.89
C ASN A 50 -9.31 -5.78 3.17
N TYR A 51 -8.93 -4.85 4.05
CA TYR A 51 -9.78 -3.70 4.39
C TYR A 51 -9.98 -2.79 3.18
N ILE A 52 -8.88 -2.41 2.49
CA ILE A 52 -8.95 -1.48 1.37
C ILE A 52 -9.64 -2.11 0.17
N ILE A 53 -9.40 -3.41 -0.10
CA ILE A 53 -10.05 -4.15 -1.19
C ILE A 53 -11.58 -4.13 -1.07
N LYS A 54 -12.13 -4.13 0.15
CA LYS A 54 -13.58 -4.09 0.37
C LYS A 54 -14.19 -2.70 0.25
N LYS A 55 -13.36 -1.65 0.17
CA LYS A 55 -13.80 -0.26 0.24
C LYS A 55 -13.58 0.52 -1.06
N ILE A 56 -12.48 0.28 -1.77
CA ILE A 56 -12.13 1.06 -2.96
C ILE A 56 -12.99 0.68 -4.16
N CYS A 57 -13.45 1.64 -4.94
CA CYS A 57 -14.01 1.41 -6.27
C CYS A 57 -13.09 1.96 -7.36
N HIS A 58 -13.53 1.88 -8.63
CA HIS A 58 -12.74 2.35 -9.77
C HIS A 58 -12.60 3.88 -9.83
N ASP A 59 -13.48 4.63 -9.15
CA ASP A 59 -13.43 6.09 -9.07
C ASP A 59 -12.48 6.61 -7.99
N ASP A 60 -12.01 5.73 -7.09
CA ASP A 60 -11.14 6.10 -6.00
C ASP A 60 -9.68 6.26 -6.43
N ARG A 61 -9.05 7.31 -5.91
CA ARG A 61 -7.61 7.55 -6.08
C ARG A 61 -6.83 6.95 -4.92
N VAL A 62 -5.87 6.08 -5.24
CA VAL A 62 -5.02 5.43 -4.24
C VAL A 62 -3.64 6.09 -4.21
N LEU A 63 -3.25 6.60 -3.03
CA LEU A 63 -1.89 7.04 -2.74
C LEU A 63 -1.15 5.95 -1.95
N ILE A 64 -0.02 5.48 -2.48
CA ILE A 64 0.89 4.57 -1.77
C ILE A 64 2.07 5.39 -1.26
N VAL A 65 2.40 5.24 0.02
CA VAL A 65 3.47 5.98 0.71
C VAL A 65 4.46 4.98 1.29
N ASP A 66 5.73 5.19 0.99
CA ASP A 66 6.86 4.46 1.55
C ASP A 66 7.94 5.46 1.99
N ASP A 67 8.80 5.09 2.93
CA ASP A 67 9.88 5.97 3.39
C ASP A 67 11.11 5.90 2.48
N VAL A 68 11.35 4.76 1.84
CA VAL A 68 12.44 4.57 0.89
C VAL A 68 11.96 3.83 -0.35
N PHE A 69 12.30 4.37 -1.52
CA PHE A 69 12.08 3.69 -2.80
C PHE A 69 13.39 3.02 -3.27
N ASP A 70 13.44 1.69 -3.18
CA ASP A 70 14.57 0.87 -3.67
C ASP A 70 14.27 0.33 -5.09
N THR A 71 14.19 -0.99 -5.29
CA THR A 71 13.96 -1.60 -6.62
C THR A 71 12.53 -1.43 -7.17
N GLY A 72 11.60 -0.90 -6.37
CA GLY A 72 10.19 -0.75 -6.73
C GLY A 72 9.36 -2.04 -6.71
N ASN A 73 9.97 -3.21 -6.44
CA ASN A 73 9.27 -4.50 -6.42
C ASN A 73 8.14 -4.55 -5.38
N THR A 74 8.35 -3.94 -4.21
CA THR A 74 7.34 -3.85 -3.15
C THR A 74 6.10 -3.11 -3.63
N ILE A 75 6.29 -1.91 -4.20
CA ILE A 75 5.20 -1.08 -4.72
C ILE A 75 4.48 -1.80 -5.87
N LYS A 76 5.23 -2.43 -6.77
CA LYS A 76 4.66 -3.23 -7.85
C LYS A 76 3.77 -4.36 -7.32
N ALA A 77 4.25 -5.14 -6.35
CA ALA A 77 3.48 -6.23 -5.77
C ALA A 77 2.18 -5.73 -5.10
N VAL A 78 2.22 -4.58 -4.42
CA VAL A 78 1.02 -3.95 -3.85
C VAL A 78 0.04 -3.55 -4.95
N ILE A 79 0.50 -2.90 -6.01
CA ILE A 79 -0.36 -2.50 -7.13
C ILE A 79 -0.98 -3.71 -7.82
N ASP A 80 -0.20 -4.75 -8.08
CA ASP A 80 -0.66 -5.97 -8.75
C ASP A 80 -1.69 -6.70 -7.88
N GLU A 81 -1.46 -6.81 -6.56
CA GLU A 81 -2.40 -7.39 -5.62
C GLU A 81 -3.73 -6.61 -5.56
N ILE A 82 -3.68 -5.27 -5.56
CA ILE A 82 -4.87 -4.42 -5.65
C ILE A 82 -5.64 -4.70 -6.94
N LYS A 83 -4.95 -4.71 -8.09
CA LYS A 83 -5.56 -4.95 -9.40
C LYS A 83 -6.17 -6.34 -9.56
N VAL A 84 -5.63 -7.34 -8.90
CA VAL A 84 -6.17 -8.70 -8.92
C VAL A 84 -7.43 -8.77 -8.05
N ARG A 85 -7.40 -8.15 -6.86
CA ARG A 85 -8.42 -8.37 -5.83
C ARG A 85 -9.56 -7.36 -5.82
N ALA A 86 -9.36 -6.16 -6.35
CA ALA A 86 -10.39 -5.12 -6.43
C ALA A 86 -11.34 -5.30 -7.64
N ARG A 87 -11.19 -6.38 -8.43
CA ARG A 87 -11.99 -6.64 -9.65
C ARG A 87 -13.49 -6.84 -9.43
N GLY A 88 -13.93 -7.01 -8.18
CA GLY A 88 -15.34 -7.19 -7.81
C GLY A 88 -16.07 -5.90 -7.42
N ASN A 89 -15.39 -4.75 -7.42
CA ASN A 89 -15.99 -3.46 -7.04
C ASN A 89 -16.54 -2.77 -8.29
N THR A 90 -17.59 -3.37 -8.86
CA THR A 90 -18.49 -2.76 -9.86
C THR A 90 -19.54 -1.88 -9.21
#